data_AF-A0A2U2ZL76-F1
#
_entry.id   AF-A0A2U2ZL76-F1
#
_cell.length_a   1.000
_cell.length_b   1.000
_cell.length_c   1.000
_cell.angle_alpha   90.00
_cell.angle_beta   90.00
_cell.angle_gamma   90.00
#
_symmetry.space_group_name_H-M   'P 1'
#
loop_
_entity.id
_entity.type
_entity.pdbx_description
1 polymer ?
#
loop_
_entity_poly.entity_id
_entity_poly.type
_entity_poly.pdbx_seq_one_letter_code
_entity_poly.pdbx_strand_id
1 'polypeptide(L)'
;MDFTDAFCAVSCPHCEAEVTIAVGDHGCYSAIRDWDSGDVGRRALRPAQAEELRDPGRWMLATAVRDEQQEMAEGIRHVFGLAECPACASVFGIADAYTSSNLPPALETS
;
A
#
# COMPACT_ATOMS: atom_id res chain seq x y z
N MET A 1 -0.18 22.20 -4.19
CA MET A 1 -0.07 21.03 -3.32
C MET A 1 -0.64 19.88 -4.15
N ASP A 2 0.18 19.31 -5.04
CA ASP A 2 -0.28 18.16 -5.84
C ASP A 2 -0.35 16.93 -4.95
N PHE A 3 -1.46 16.20 -5.05
CA PHE A 3 -1.64 14.87 -4.47
C PHE A 3 -0.99 13.82 -5.37
N THR A 4 0.22 14.06 -5.87
CA THR A 4 0.88 13.17 -6.83
C THR A 4 1.48 11.93 -6.20
N ASP A 5 1.67 11.91 -4.88
CA ASP A 5 2.08 10.71 -4.15
C ASP A 5 1.25 10.47 -2.90
N ALA A 6 0.77 9.24 -2.78
CA ALA A 6 0.19 8.72 -1.56
C ALA A 6 1.26 7.97 -0.77
N PHE A 7 1.43 8.36 0.49
CA PHE A 7 2.27 7.66 1.46
C PHE A 7 1.41 7.10 2.58
N CYS A 8 1.64 5.84 2.95
CA CYS A 8 1.09 5.28 4.19
C CYS A 8 2.13 4.40 4.89
N ALA A 9 2.05 4.35 6.21
CA ALA A 9 2.84 3.42 7.02
C ALA A 9 1.98 2.20 7.37
N VAL A 10 2.55 1.01 7.26
CA VAL A 10 1.92 -0.26 7.63
C VAL A 10 2.91 -1.10 8.42
N SER A 11 2.40 -1.90 9.36
CA SER A 11 3.23 -2.85 10.10
C SER A 11 3.42 -4.12 9.27
N CYS A 12 4.66 -4.57 9.11
CA CYS A 12 4.92 -5.87 8.48
C CYS A 12 4.30 -6.98 9.34
N PRO A 13 3.44 -7.86 8.79
CA PRO A 13 2.79 -8.91 9.57
C PRO A 13 3.74 -10.02 10.06
N HIS A 14 5.00 -10.02 9.62
CA HIS A 14 5.99 -11.05 9.97
C HIS A 14 7.01 -10.59 11.00
N CYS A 15 7.45 -9.34 10.96
CA CYS A 15 8.49 -8.82 11.85
C CYS A 15 8.10 -7.52 12.54
N GLU A 16 6.86 -7.05 12.35
CA GLU A 16 6.29 -5.85 12.96
C GLU A 16 7.00 -4.54 12.60
N ALA A 17 8.03 -4.58 11.75
CA ALA A 17 8.71 -3.40 11.26
C ALA A 17 7.71 -2.45 10.57
N GLU A 18 7.82 -1.16 10.86
CA GLU A 18 7.07 -0.11 10.18
C GLU A 18 7.62 0.05 8.76
N VAL A 19 6.78 -0.27 7.76
CA VAL A 19 7.10 -0.18 6.34
C VAL A 19 6.32 0.99 5.75
N THR A 20 7.04 1.92 5.12
CA THR A 20 6.44 2.97 4.31
C THR A 20 6.08 2.42 2.94
N ILE A 21 4.86 2.67 2.49
CA ILE A 21 4.37 2.41 1.15
C ILE A 21 4.21 3.75 0.44
N ALA A 22 4.86 3.88 -0.72
CA ALA A 22 4.77 5.04 -1.60
C ALA A 22 4.13 4.61 -2.94
N VAL A 23 3.15 5.38 -3.40
CA VAL A 23 2.47 5.18 -4.69
C VAL A 23 2.24 6.54 -5.35
N GLY A 24 2.81 6.74 -6.53
CA GLY A 24 2.68 8.01 -7.26
C GLY A 24 3.86 8.29 -8.21
N ASP A 25 4.05 9.57 -8.53
CA ASP A 25 5.08 10.08 -9.43
C ASP A 25 6.51 9.77 -8.98
N HIS A 26 6.75 9.68 -7.66
CA HIS A 26 8.06 9.32 -7.11
C HIS A 26 8.32 7.80 -7.16
N GLY A 27 7.39 7.05 -7.75
CA GLY A 27 7.43 5.62 -7.96
C GLY A 27 6.56 4.85 -6.98
N CYS A 28 6.43 3.55 -7.26
CA CYS A 28 5.65 2.62 -6.44
C CYS A 28 6.59 1.67 -5.70
N TYR A 29 6.82 1.92 -4.40
CA TYR A 29 7.76 1.12 -3.60
C TYR A 29 7.37 0.95 -2.12
N SER A 30 7.96 -0.05 -1.47
CA SER A 30 8.03 -0.19 -0.02
C SER A 30 9.44 0.13 0.49
N ALA A 31 9.55 0.76 1.65
CA ALA A 31 10.82 1.15 2.27
C ALA A 31 10.73 1.20 3.81
N ILE A 32 11.88 1.29 4.48
CA ILE A 32 11.94 1.70 5.89
C ILE A 32 12.23 3.19 5.92
N ARG A 33 11.49 3.95 6.73
CA ARG A 33 11.73 5.38 6.90
C ARG A 33 12.89 5.59 7.88
N ASP A 34 14.00 6.12 7.40
CA ASP A 34 15.09 6.61 8.23
C ASP A 34 15.03 8.14 8.31
N TRP A 35 15.24 8.71 9.50
CA TRP A 35 15.12 10.15 9.70
C TRP A 35 16.21 10.94 8.97
N ASP A 36 17.44 10.40 8.94
CA ASP A 36 18.60 11.07 8.36
C ASP A 36 18.77 10.75 6.86
N SER A 37 18.42 9.52 6.47
CA SER A 37 18.67 8.96 5.13
C SER A 37 17.42 8.88 4.26
N GLY A 38 16.25 9.20 4.79
CA GLY A 38 14.97 9.06 4.10
C GLY A 38 14.57 7.60 3.90
N ASP A 39 13.95 7.29 2.76
CA ASP A 39 13.44 5.95 2.48
C ASP A 39 14.56 5.00 2.07
N VAL A 40 14.96 4.12 2.98
CA VAL A 40 16.04 3.15 2.80
C VAL A 40 15.51 1.76 2.45
N GLY A 41 16.31 1.01 1.68
CA GLY A 41 15.97 -0.36 1.32
C GLY A 41 14.76 -0.49 0.38
N ARG A 42 14.54 0.49 -0.50
CA ARG A 42 13.40 0.50 -1.44
C ARG A 42 13.23 -0.84 -2.16
N ARG A 43 11.99 -1.32 -2.24
CA ARG A 43 11.57 -2.51 -3.00
C ARG A 43 10.36 -2.15 -3.86
N ALA A 44 10.37 -2.55 -5.13
CA ALA A 44 9.25 -2.28 -6.02
C ALA A 44 7.97 -2.98 -5.53
N LEU A 45 6.84 -2.28 -5.57
CA LEU A 45 5.54 -2.90 -5.31
C LEU A 45 5.16 -3.84 -6.45
N ARG A 46 4.29 -4.81 -6.14
CA ARG A 46 3.70 -5.71 -7.12
C ARG A 46 2.23 -5.33 -7.26
N PRO A 47 1.82 -4.65 -8.34
CA PRO A 47 0.43 -4.27 -8.52
C PRO A 47 -0.47 -5.50 -8.65
N ALA A 48 -1.66 -5.42 -8.07
CA ALA A 48 -2.68 -6.44 -8.23
C ALA A 48 -3.14 -6.53 -9.69
N GLN A 49 -3.45 -7.74 -10.14
CA GLN A 49 -4.21 -7.93 -11.37
C GLN A 49 -5.68 -7.55 -11.14
N ALA A 50 -6.35 -7.09 -12.19
CA ALA A 50 -7.74 -6.63 -12.08
C ALA A 50 -8.68 -7.74 -11.59
N GLU A 51 -8.33 -9.00 -11.90
CA GLU A 51 -9.07 -10.20 -11.53
C GLU A 51 -8.89 -10.59 -10.05
N GLU A 52 -7.79 -10.13 -9.42
CA GLU A 52 -7.47 -10.40 -8.02
C GLU A 52 -8.15 -9.40 -7.07
N LEU A 53 -8.60 -8.26 -7.61
CA LEU A 53 -9.30 -7.25 -6.84
C LEU A 53 -10.68 -7.76 -6.42
N ARG A 54 -10.90 -7.81 -5.11
CA ARG A 54 -12.23 -7.95 -4.51
C ARG A 54 -12.88 -6.59 -4.33
N ASP A 55 -14.19 -6.58 -4.08
CA ASP A 55 -14.89 -5.35 -3.72
C ASP A 55 -14.38 -4.85 -2.35
N PRO A 56 -14.13 -3.53 -2.19
CA PRO A 56 -14.46 -2.43 -3.09
C PRO A 56 -13.39 -2.12 -4.17
N GLY A 57 -12.19 -2.70 -4.10
CA GLY A 57 -11.08 -2.39 -5.02
C GLY A 57 -11.43 -2.60 -6.49
N ARG A 58 -12.20 -3.64 -6.81
CA ARG A 58 -12.69 -3.90 -8.18
C ARG A 58 -13.60 -2.78 -8.70
N TRP A 59 -14.52 -2.31 -7.87
CA TRP A 59 -15.41 -1.20 -8.21
C TRP A 59 -14.63 0.11 -8.41
N MET A 60 -13.66 0.38 -7.55
CA MET A 60 -12.80 1.56 -7.67
C MET A 60 -12.01 1.55 -8.98
N LEU A 61 -11.37 0.41 -9.32
CA LEU A 61 -10.62 0.27 -10.56
C LEU A 61 -11.53 0.46 -11.79
N ALA A 62 -12.69 -0.19 -11.81
CA ALA A 62 -13.65 -0.06 -12.91
C ALA A 62 -14.14 1.39 -13.10
N THR A 63 -14.37 2.11 -11.99
CA THR A 63 -14.78 3.52 -12.01
C THR A 63 -13.67 4.41 -12.56
N ALA A 64 -12.44 4.25 -12.08
CA ALA A 64 -11.30 5.02 -12.55
C ALA A 64 -11.04 4.81 -14.06
N VAL A 65 -11.14 3.57 -14.54
CA VAL A 65 -11.00 3.25 -15.98
C VAL A 65 -12.12 3.88 -16.79
N ARG A 66 -13.38 3.78 -16.33
CA ARG A 66 -14.54 4.38 -17.00
C ARG A 66 -14.41 5.90 -17.13
N ASP A 67 -13.83 6.55 -16.12
CA ASP A 67 -13.67 8.00 -16.06
C ASP A 67 -12.33 8.48 -16.65
N GLU A 68 -11.60 7.59 -17.36
CA GLU A 68 -10.30 7.86 -18.02
C GLU A 68 -9.18 8.33 -17.07
N GLN A 69 -9.32 8.04 -15.77
CA GLN A 69 -8.36 8.41 -14.73
C GLN A 69 -7.26 7.34 -14.60
N GLN A 70 -6.35 7.30 -15.57
CA GLN A 70 -5.31 6.26 -15.66
C GLN A 70 -4.39 6.22 -14.44
N GLU A 71 -3.94 7.37 -13.95
CA GLU A 71 -3.07 7.47 -12.76
C GLU A 71 -3.76 6.90 -11.52
N MET A 72 -5.05 7.19 -11.35
CA MET A 72 -5.84 6.63 -10.26
C MET A 72 -6.06 5.12 -10.41
N ALA A 73 -6.32 4.64 -11.63
CA ALA A 73 -6.45 3.20 -11.90
C ALA A 73 -5.15 2.46 -11.57
N GLU A 74 -4.00 3.03 -11.89
CA GLU A 74 -2.69 2.48 -11.56
C GLU A 74 -2.42 2.51 -10.05
N GLY A 75 -2.72 3.62 -9.37
CA GLY A 75 -2.58 3.73 -7.93
C GLY A 75 -3.42 2.70 -7.17
N ILE A 76 -4.67 2.47 -7.62
CA ILE A 76 -5.56 1.44 -7.03
C ILE A 76 -4.92 0.06 -7.12
N ARG A 77 -4.35 -0.33 -8.26
CA ARG A 77 -3.70 -1.64 -8.40
C ARG A 77 -2.52 -1.80 -7.46
N HIS A 78 -1.77 -0.73 -7.19
CA HIS A 78 -0.65 -0.77 -6.26
C HIS A 78 -1.09 -0.87 -4.79
N VAL A 79 -2.08 -0.09 -4.36
CA VAL A 79 -2.57 -0.11 -2.97
C VAL A 79 -3.23 -1.44 -2.60
N PHE A 80 -3.91 -2.09 -3.55
CA PHE A 80 -4.45 -3.44 -3.37
C PHE A 80 -3.45 -4.56 -3.72
N GLY A 81 -2.22 -4.19 -4.08
CA GLY A 81 -1.15 -5.11 -4.45
C GLY A 81 -0.35 -5.65 -3.26
N LEU A 82 0.84 -6.14 -3.58
CA LEU A 82 1.78 -6.71 -2.61
C LEU A 82 3.00 -5.81 -2.40
N ALA A 83 3.47 -5.75 -1.16
CA ALA A 83 4.72 -5.13 -0.78
C ALA A 83 5.71 -6.20 -0.30
N GLU A 84 7.00 -5.94 -0.46
CA GLU A 84 8.07 -6.71 0.16
C GLU A 84 8.66 -5.91 1.33
N CYS A 85 8.77 -6.53 2.51
CA CYS A 85 9.35 -5.89 3.68
C CYS A 85 10.88 -5.76 3.51
N PRO A 86 11.46 -4.55 3.57
CA PRO A 86 12.92 -4.41 3.45
C PRO A 86 13.71 -5.05 4.60
N ALA A 87 13.08 -5.24 5.77
CA ALA A 87 13.73 -5.77 6.97
C ALA A 87 13.80 -7.31 6.99
N CYS A 88 12.74 -8.00 6.56
CA CYS A 88 12.66 -9.46 6.64
C CYS A 88 12.44 -10.16 5.29
N ALA A 89 12.34 -9.40 4.20
CA ALA A 89 12.04 -9.86 2.84
C ALA A 89 10.71 -10.60 2.67
N SER A 90 9.83 -10.61 3.68
CA SER A 90 8.51 -11.21 3.52
C SER A 90 7.62 -10.35 2.62
N VAL A 91 6.81 -11.03 1.80
CA VAL A 91 5.84 -10.40 0.90
C VAL A 91 4.46 -10.45 1.53
N PHE A 92 3.77 -9.31 1.57
CA PHE A 92 2.47 -9.18 2.22
C PHE A 92 1.52 -8.27 1.44
N GLY A 93 0.22 -8.43 1.65
CA GLY A 93 -0.83 -7.59 1.07
C GLY A 93 -0.90 -6.23 1.77
N ILE A 94 -0.83 -5.15 1.01
CA ILE A 94 -0.78 -3.78 1.55
C ILE A 94 -2.10 -3.42 2.24
N ALA A 95 -3.23 -3.67 1.58
CA ALA A 95 -4.56 -3.37 2.12
C ALA A 95 -4.85 -4.14 3.42
N ASP A 96 -4.44 -5.42 3.50
CA ASP A 96 -4.60 -6.25 4.70
C ASP A 96 -3.74 -5.72 5.86
N ALA A 97 -2.47 -5.41 5.59
CA ALA A 97 -1.57 -4.84 6.60
C ALA A 97 -2.06 -3.46 7.08
N TYR A 98 -2.52 -2.60 6.17
CA TYR A 98 -3.09 -1.30 6.52
C TYR A 98 -4.33 -1.45 7.39
N THR A 99 -5.23 -2.37 7.03
CA THR A 99 -6.45 -2.64 7.82
C THR A 99 -6.08 -3.15 9.21
N SER A 100 -5.12 -4.07 9.31
CA SER A 100 -4.64 -4.59 10.60
C SER A 100 -4.02 -3.50 11.48
N SER A 101 -3.25 -2.58 10.90
CA SER A 101 -2.63 -1.48 11.66
C SER A 101 -3.61 -0.38 12.08
N ASN A 102 -4.75 -0.24 11.39
CA ASN A 102 -5.73 0.84 11.63
C ASN A 102 -7.07 0.34 12.19
N LEU A 103 -7.21 -0.95 12.48
CA LEU A 103 -8.37 -1.48 13.17
C LEU A 103 -8.42 -0.85 14.57
N PRO A 104 -9.55 -0.22 14.96
CA PRO A 104 -9.71 0.22 16.33
C PRO A 104 -9.59 -1.01 17.25
N PRO A 105 -9.03 -0.85 18.47
CA PRO A 105 -9.06 -1.92 19.44
C PRO A 105 -10.51 -2.37 19.60
N ALA A 106 -10.76 -3.67 19.52
CA ALA A 106 -12.10 -4.21 19.71
C ALA A 106 -12.64 -3.65 21.01
N LEU A 107 -13.75 -2.92 20.94
CA LEU A 107 -14.44 -2.41 22.13
C LEU A 107 -14.71 -3.61 23.02
N GLU A 108 -13.96 -3.74 24.10
CA GLU A 108 -14.27 -4.67 25.18
C GLU A 108 -15.61 -4.20 25.77
N THR A 109 -16.70 -4.79 25.30
CA THR A 109 -18.01 -4.68 25.94
C THR A 109 -17.91 -5.37 27.29
N SER A 110 -17.66 -4.57 28.33
CA SER A 110 -17.86 -4.94 29.73
C SER A 110 -19.34 -4.85 30.11
#